data_AF-A0A640N2G0-F1
#
_entry.id   AF-A0A640N2G0-F1
#
_cell.length_a   1.000
_cell.length_b   1.000
_cell.length_c   1.000
_cell.angle_alpha   90.00
_cell.angle_beta   90.00
_cell.angle_gamma   90.00
#
_symmetry.space_group_name_H-M   'P 1'
#
loop_
_entity.id
_entity.type
_entity.pdbx_description
1 polymer ?
#
loop_
_entity_poly.entity_id
_entity_poly.type
_entity_poly.pdbx_seq_one_letter_code
_entity_poly.pdbx_strand_id
1 'polypeptide(L)'
;MSAYDFPKAVEAGKAIPHWDLFGLHINQVGYQGQVLPMLVAAYILATIEKWLRKVIPTVLDNLLTPLLSILVTAFLTFLFVGPLTRQLGYWLSDGLTWLYEFGGAIGGFIFGLFYAPIVITGMHHSFIAVETTLIADQAKTGGSFIFPIATMSNVAQGGAALAAFIIIKNNKKLKGVASAAGVSALLGITEPAMFGVNLKLRYPFIGAIIGSAIGSAYISFFKVKAIALGTAGLPGFISINPAHAGWLHYFIGMLVAFIVSVAITLILSRRKAYQASAE
;
A
#
# COMPACT_ATOMS: atom_id res chain seq x y z
N MET A 1 -16.80 17.98 -8.83
CA MET A 1 -16.45 16.64 -9.34
C MET A 1 -15.51 15.96 -8.33
N SER A 2 -15.60 14.64 -8.16
CA SER A 2 -14.68 13.88 -7.31
C SER A 2 -13.29 13.79 -7.96
N ALA A 3 -12.23 13.68 -7.15
CA ALA A 3 -10.89 13.37 -7.65
C ALA A 3 -10.85 12.09 -8.48
N TYR A 4 -11.68 11.10 -8.14
CA TYR A 4 -11.71 9.80 -8.81
C TYR A 4 -12.36 9.84 -10.20
N ASP A 5 -13.29 10.77 -10.43
CA ASP A 5 -14.01 10.91 -11.69
C ASP A 5 -13.28 11.83 -12.68
N PHE A 6 -12.40 12.69 -12.15
CA PHE A 6 -11.68 13.69 -12.93
C PHE A 6 -10.84 13.11 -14.08
N PRO A 7 -10.03 12.06 -13.88
CA PRO A 7 -9.24 11.50 -14.98
C PRO A 7 -10.12 11.00 -16.13
N LYS A 8 -11.25 10.33 -15.81
CA LYS A 8 -12.21 9.83 -16.80
C LYS A 8 -12.93 10.97 -17.54
N ALA A 9 -13.23 12.06 -16.84
CA ALA A 9 -13.86 13.23 -17.45
C ALA A 9 -12.92 13.93 -18.44
N VAL A 10 -11.63 14.06 -18.09
CA VAL A 10 -10.60 14.60 -18.98
C VAL A 10 -10.47 13.74 -20.24
N GLU A 11 -10.35 12.42 -20.06
CA GLU A 11 -10.19 11.47 -21.17
C GLU A 11 -11.40 11.45 -22.10
N ALA A 12 -12.61 11.55 -21.55
CA ALA A 12 -13.85 11.63 -22.31
C ALA A 12 -14.12 13.02 -22.92
N GLY A 13 -13.19 13.98 -22.77
CA GLY A 13 -13.37 15.36 -23.24
C GLY A 13 -14.56 16.08 -22.60
N LYS A 14 -15.03 15.63 -21.44
CA LYS A 14 -16.17 16.23 -20.75
C LYS A 14 -15.75 17.55 -20.12
N ALA A 15 -16.66 18.52 -20.15
CA ALA A 15 -16.46 19.81 -19.48
C ALA A 15 -16.20 19.58 -17.98
N ILE A 16 -15.05 20.08 -17.51
CA ILE A 16 -14.70 20.06 -16.08
C ILE A 16 -15.34 21.29 -15.43
N PRO A 17 -16.18 21.11 -14.40
CA PRO A 17 -16.73 22.24 -13.67
C PRO A 17 -15.59 23.06 -13.06
N HIS A 18 -15.64 24.37 -13.22
CA HIS A 18 -14.64 25.30 -12.67
C HIS A 18 -15.32 26.44 -11.92
N TRP A 19 -14.60 27.04 -10.97
CA TRP A 19 -14.95 28.33 -10.39
C TRP A 19 -14.19 29.42 -11.12
N ASP A 20 -14.88 30.51 -11.45
CA ASP A 20 -14.27 31.73 -11.96
C ASP A 20 -14.01 32.68 -10.79
N LEU A 21 -12.78 32.71 -10.31
CA LEU A 21 -12.40 33.50 -9.15
C LEU A 21 -11.24 34.42 -9.53
N PHE A 22 -11.47 35.74 -9.48
CA PHE A 22 -10.45 36.75 -9.74
C PHE A 22 -9.74 36.59 -11.11
N GLY A 23 -10.46 36.11 -12.13
CA GLY A 23 -9.91 35.83 -13.47
C GLY A 23 -9.17 34.49 -13.60
N LEU A 24 -9.19 33.65 -12.56
CA LEU A 24 -8.62 32.31 -12.57
C LEU A 24 -9.72 31.25 -12.71
N HIS A 25 -9.53 30.32 -13.64
CA HIS A 25 -10.38 29.15 -13.82
C HIS A 25 -9.86 28.01 -12.91
N ILE A 26 -10.53 27.80 -11.78
CA ILE A 26 -10.14 26.77 -10.81
C ILE A 26 -11.04 25.56 -10.97
N ASN A 27 -10.46 24.41 -11.34
CA ASN A 27 -11.21 23.16 -11.44
C ASN A 27 -11.89 22.81 -10.11
N GLN A 28 -13.22 22.66 -10.10
CA GLN A 28 -14.02 22.21 -8.96
C GLN A 28 -13.88 20.70 -8.77
N VAL A 29 -12.65 20.27 -8.51
CA VAL A 29 -12.26 18.87 -8.43
C VAL A 29 -11.66 18.64 -7.07
N GLY A 30 -12.22 17.70 -6.33
CA GLY A 30 -11.70 17.32 -5.02
C GLY A 30 -10.30 16.71 -5.10
N TYR A 31 -9.72 16.44 -3.93
CA TYR A 31 -8.40 15.83 -3.76
C TYR A 31 -8.48 14.52 -2.97
N GLN A 32 -9.61 13.82 -3.08
CA GLN A 32 -9.84 12.54 -2.42
C GLN A 32 -8.73 11.55 -2.80
N GLY A 33 -8.20 10.83 -1.81
CA GLY A 33 -7.13 9.85 -2.01
C GLY A 33 -5.77 10.46 -2.38
N GLN A 34 -5.56 11.77 -2.26
CA GLN A 34 -4.24 12.36 -2.51
C GLN A 34 -3.59 12.80 -1.20
N VAL A 35 -2.44 12.22 -0.86
CA VAL A 35 -1.77 12.51 0.41
C VAL A 35 -1.06 13.85 0.43
N LEU A 36 -0.39 14.27 -0.66
CA LEU A 36 0.31 15.55 -0.69
C LEU A 36 -0.62 16.75 -0.43
N PRO A 37 -1.80 16.90 -1.09
CA PRO A 37 -2.74 17.95 -0.77
C PRO A 37 -3.22 17.91 0.69
N MET A 38 -3.50 16.71 1.22
CA MET A 38 -4.00 16.57 2.60
C MET A 38 -2.97 16.99 3.65
N LEU A 39 -1.69 16.62 3.46
CA LEU A 39 -0.62 17.00 4.39
C LEU A 39 -0.42 18.52 4.42
N VAL A 40 -0.37 19.14 3.24
CA VAL A 40 -0.20 20.60 3.14
C VAL A 40 -1.43 21.33 3.66
N ALA A 41 -2.64 20.87 3.34
CA ALA A 41 -3.88 21.45 3.85
C ALA A 41 -3.99 21.34 5.38
N ALA A 42 -3.63 20.20 5.97
CA ALA A 42 -3.62 20.02 7.43
C ALA A 42 -2.61 20.95 8.12
N TYR A 43 -1.43 21.13 7.52
CA TYR A 43 -0.43 22.07 8.02
C TYR A 43 -0.92 23.53 7.96
N ILE A 44 -1.53 23.94 6.83
CA ILE A 44 -2.11 25.27 6.68
C ILE A 44 -3.24 25.48 7.70
N LEU A 45 -4.14 24.51 7.83
CA LEU A 45 -5.25 24.55 8.79
C LEU A 45 -4.74 24.76 10.21
N ALA A 46 -3.80 23.91 10.65
CA ALA A 46 -3.23 23.99 11.99
C ALA A 46 -2.51 25.32 12.23
N THR A 47 -1.86 25.88 11.20
CA THR A 47 -1.16 27.16 11.30
C THR A 47 -2.14 28.32 11.42
N ILE A 48 -3.18 28.34 10.58
CA ILE A 48 -4.22 29.38 10.59
C ILE A 48 -5.02 29.31 11.91
N GLU A 49 -5.41 28.12 12.35
CA GLU A 49 -6.18 27.95 13.58
C GLU A 49 -5.39 28.45 14.80
N LYS A 50 -4.12 28.06 14.93
CA LYS A 50 -3.25 28.53 16.02
C LYS A 50 -3.06 30.05 16.01
N TRP A 51 -3.05 30.67 14.82
CA TRP A 51 -2.97 32.11 14.70
C TRP A 51 -4.28 32.80 15.07
N LEU A 52 -5.41 32.31 14.55
CA LEU A 52 -6.74 32.85 14.83
C LEU A 52 -7.11 32.77 16.31
N ARG A 53 -6.75 31.69 17.02
CA ARG A 53 -6.92 31.58 18.48
C ARG A 53 -6.22 32.67 19.29
N LYS A 54 -5.20 33.33 18.72
CA LYS A 54 -4.49 34.45 19.36
C LYS A 54 -5.15 35.81 19.08
N VAL A 55 -5.92 35.92 17.99
CA VAL A 55 -6.47 37.19 17.49
C VAL A 55 -7.96 37.31 17.82
N ILE A 56 -8.69 36.20 17.81
CA ILE A 56 -10.14 36.18 18.03
C ILE A 56 -10.45 36.25 19.53
N PRO A 57 -11.37 37.13 19.96
CA PRO A 57 -11.80 37.19 21.36
C PRO A 57 -12.40 35.86 21.84
N THR A 58 -12.14 35.50 23.10
CA THR A 58 -12.55 34.21 23.69
C THR A 58 -14.05 33.90 23.55
N VAL A 59 -14.91 34.92 23.59
CA VAL A 59 -16.37 34.78 23.44
C VAL A 59 -16.76 34.25 22.05
N LEU A 60 -15.95 34.53 21.03
CA LEU A 60 -16.21 34.16 19.64
C LEU A 60 -15.33 32.98 19.16
N ASP A 61 -14.30 32.59 19.93
CA ASP A 61 -13.28 31.60 19.52
C ASP A 61 -13.90 30.25 19.15
N ASN A 62 -14.89 29.78 19.91
CA ASN A 62 -15.55 28.50 19.65
C ASN A 62 -16.35 28.46 18.34
N LEU A 63 -16.69 29.61 17.76
CA LEU A 63 -17.46 29.70 16.51
C LEU A 63 -16.59 30.20 15.35
N LEU A 64 -15.97 31.37 15.49
CA LEU A 64 -15.29 32.05 14.39
C LEU A 64 -13.96 31.38 14.04
N THR A 65 -13.21 30.89 15.02
CA THR A 65 -11.90 30.29 14.77
C THR A 65 -12.00 29.02 13.91
N PRO A 66 -12.81 27.99 14.25
CA PRO A 66 -12.94 26.82 13.38
C PRO A 66 -13.54 27.17 12.02
N LEU A 67 -14.54 28.07 11.97
CA LEU A 67 -15.16 28.49 10.72
C LEU A 67 -14.16 29.14 9.76
N LEU A 68 -13.45 30.17 10.23
CA LEU A 68 -12.48 30.92 9.42
C LEU A 68 -11.27 30.06 9.07
N SER A 69 -10.80 29.21 9.99
CA SER A 69 -9.71 28.28 9.72
C SER A 69 -10.04 27.35 8.56
N ILE A 70 -11.23 26.73 8.58
CA ILE A 70 -11.67 25.84 7.51
C ILE A 70 -11.89 26.62 6.21
N LEU A 71 -12.55 27.78 6.25
CA LEU A 71 -12.87 28.56 5.06
C LEU A 71 -11.61 29.06 4.34
N VAL A 72 -10.68 29.67 5.08
CA VAL A 72 -9.42 30.17 4.50
C VAL A 72 -8.56 29.00 4.02
N THR A 73 -8.47 27.91 4.79
CA THR A 73 -7.73 26.73 4.36
C THR A 73 -8.32 26.14 3.09
N ALA A 74 -9.65 26.01 2.99
CA ALA A 74 -10.31 25.49 1.81
C ALA A 74 -9.99 26.36 0.59
N PHE A 75 -10.12 27.68 0.73
CA PHE A 75 -9.78 28.62 -0.35
C PHE A 75 -8.33 28.47 -0.82
N LEU A 76 -7.36 28.49 0.11
CA LEU A 76 -5.94 28.30 -0.21
C LEU A 76 -5.67 26.92 -0.83
N THR A 77 -6.38 25.90 -0.36
CA THR A 77 -6.20 24.52 -0.82
C THR A 77 -6.64 24.37 -2.25
N PHE A 78 -7.84 24.85 -2.61
CA PHE A 78 -8.33 24.73 -3.97
C PHE A 78 -7.59 25.63 -4.96
N LEU A 79 -7.18 26.83 -4.54
CA LEU A 79 -6.54 27.81 -5.42
C LEU A 79 -5.06 27.51 -5.69
N PHE A 80 -4.30 27.12 -4.66
CA PHE A 80 -2.84 26.98 -4.78
C PHE A 80 -2.35 25.56 -4.49
N VAL A 81 -2.66 25.04 -3.30
CA VAL A 81 -2.08 23.77 -2.84
C VAL A 81 -2.45 22.64 -3.78
N GLY A 82 -3.73 22.54 -4.11
CA GLY A 82 -4.31 21.48 -4.88
C GLY A 82 -3.70 21.36 -6.28
N PRO A 83 -3.73 22.41 -7.13
CA PRO A 83 -3.11 22.36 -8.44
C PRO A 83 -1.61 21.99 -8.38
N LEU A 84 -0.86 22.61 -7.46
CA LEU A 84 0.59 22.37 -7.33
C LEU A 84 0.89 20.92 -6.89
N THR A 85 0.25 20.47 -5.81
CA THR A 85 0.49 19.14 -5.25
C THR A 85 -0.06 18.02 -6.13
N ARG A 86 -1.13 18.27 -6.88
CA ARG A 86 -1.64 17.34 -7.91
C ARG A 86 -0.63 17.16 -9.03
N GLN A 87 -0.03 18.25 -9.53
CA GLN A 87 1.01 18.17 -10.55
C GLN A 87 2.23 17.40 -10.06
N LEU A 88 2.68 17.67 -8.82
CA LEU A 88 3.75 16.90 -8.18
C LEU A 88 3.38 15.42 -8.03
N GLY A 89 2.12 15.14 -7.67
CA GLY A 89 1.58 13.78 -7.59
C GLY A 89 1.63 13.06 -8.93
N TYR A 90 1.27 13.73 -10.03
CA TYR A 90 1.37 13.16 -11.38
C TYR A 90 2.82 12.84 -11.76
N TRP A 91 3.77 13.74 -11.53
CA TRP A 91 5.18 13.46 -11.80
C TRP A 91 5.72 12.28 -10.98
N LEU A 92 5.31 12.19 -9.72
CA LEU A 92 5.64 11.06 -8.86
C LEU A 92 5.04 9.75 -9.41
N SER A 93 3.74 9.76 -9.74
CA SER A 93 3.03 8.61 -10.32
C SER A 93 3.65 8.17 -11.65
N ASP A 94 4.00 9.12 -12.53
CA ASP A 94 4.64 8.85 -13.81
C ASP A 94 6.02 8.21 -13.62
N GLY A 95 6.84 8.77 -12.72
CA GLY A 95 8.18 8.25 -12.43
C GLY A 95 8.16 6.84 -11.82
N LEU A 96 7.23 6.58 -10.90
CA LEU A 96 7.05 5.26 -10.29
C LEU A 96 6.47 4.25 -11.26
N THR A 97 5.51 4.66 -12.08
CA THR A 97 4.96 3.81 -13.14
C THR A 97 6.05 3.44 -14.13
N TRP A 98 6.85 4.41 -14.59
CA TRP A 98 7.99 4.15 -15.46
C TRP A 98 8.97 3.15 -14.84
N LEU A 99 9.33 3.33 -13.56
CA LEU A 99 10.23 2.42 -12.87
C LEU A 99 9.65 1.00 -12.78
N TYR A 100 8.35 0.88 -12.53
CA TYR A 100 7.65 -0.40 -12.49
C TYR A 100 7.59 -1.07 -13.87
N GLU A 101 7.26 -0.31 -14.92
CA GLU A 101 7.20 -0.84 -16.28
C GLU A 101 8.58 -1.23 -16.82
N PHE A 102 9.60 -0.43 -16.54
CA PHE A 102 10.98 -0.72 -16.88
C PHE A 102 11.52 -1.93 -16.10
N GLY A 103 11.25 -1.96 -14.78
CA GLY A 103 11.67 -3.05 -13.92
C GLY A 103 10.95 -4.36 -14.22
N GLY A 104 9.69 -4.31 -14.63
CA GLY A 104 8.87 -5.48 -14.96
C GLY A 104 8.96 -6.57 -13.89
N ALA A 105 9.22 -7.81 -14.32
CA ALA A 105 9.39 -8.94 -13.42
C ALA A 105 10.57 -8.78 -12.46
N ILE A 106 11.68 -8.16 -12.89
CA ILE A 106 12.88 -7.98 -12.07
C ILE A 106 12.62 -6.95 -10.97
N GLY A 107 11.95 -5.85 -11.30
CA GLY A 107 11.51 -4.85 -10.32
C GLY A 107 10.56 -5.45 -9.29
N GLY A 108 9.59 -6.24 -9.75
CA GLY A 108 8.71 -7.03 -8.89
C GLY A 108 9.47 -7.98 -7.96
N PHE A 109 10.46 -8.71 -8.50
CA PHE A 109 11.30 -9.61 -7.72
C PHE A 109 12.04 -8.88 -6.59
N ILE A 110 12.76 -7.81 -6.94
CA ILE A 110 13.56 -7.03 -5.99
C ILE A 110 12.64 -6.42 -4.93
N PHE A 111 11.52 -5.82 -5.34
CA PHE A 111 10.63 -5.19 -4.40
C PHE A 111 9.97 -6.21 -3.46
N GLY A 112 9.50 -7.35 -3.99
CA GLY A 112 8.98 -8.45 -3.19
C GLY A 112 10.00 -9.05 -2.22
N LEU A 113 11.28 -9.12 -2.61
CA LEU A 113 12.38 -9.58 -1.77
C LEU A 113 12.61 -8.66 -0.55
N PHE A 114 12.58 -7.34 -0.78
CA PHE A 114 12.83 -6.33 0.25
C PHE A 114 11.57 -5.87 1.01
N TYR A 115 10.37 -6.25 0.55
CA TYR A 115 9.13 -5.81 1.18
C TYR A 115 9.06 -6.21 2.67
N ALA A 116 9.28 -7.48 3.00
CA ALA A 116 9.25 -7.92 4.39
C ALA A 116 10.35 -7.26 5.28
N PRO A 117 11.61 -7.12 4.83
CA PRO A 117 12.59 -6.27 5.51
C PRO A 117 12.11 -4.84 5.80
N ILE A 118 11.40 -4.21 4.85
CA ILE A 118 10.81 -2.88 5.05
C ILE A 118 9.68 -2.93 6.08
N VAL A 119 8.84 -3.98 6.07
CA VAL A 119 7.78 -4.19 7.08
C VAL A 119 8.36 -4.28 8.49
N ILE A 120 9.51 -4.95 8.68
CA ILE A 120 10.19 -5.03 9.99
C ILE A 120 10.45 -3.64 10.58
N THR A 121 10.81 -2.68 9.74
CA THR A 121 11.09 -1.30 10.16
C THR A 121 9.85 -0.43 10.37
N GLY A 122 8.66 -0.92 9.97
CA GLY A 122 7.42 -0.14 9.96
C GLY A 122 7.30 0.85 8.80
N MET A 123 8.35 1.06 8.01
CA MET A 123 8.35 2.03 6.90
C MET A 123 7.31 1.73 5.81
N HIS A 124 6.81 0.49 5.71
CA HIS A 124 5.78 0.12 4.73
C HIS A 124 4.50 0.98 4.80
N HIS A 125 4.17 1.58 5.94
CA HIS A 125 3.03 2.51 6.05
C HIS A 125 3.19 3.77 5.19
N SER A 126 4.44 4.20 4.89
CA SER A 126 4.65 5.34 4.00
C SER A 126 4.23 5.03 2.56
N PHE A 127 4.16 3.74 2.17
CA PHE A 127 3.72 3.35 0.83
C PHE A 127 2.25 3.64 0.56
N ILE A 128 1.40 3.74 1.60
CA ILE A 128 -0.01 4.13 1.43
C ILE A 128 -0.12 5.49 0.75
N ALA A 129 0.79 6.43 1.05
CA ALA A 129 0.80 7.74 0.41
C ALA A 129 1.11 7.67 -1.09
N VAL A 130 2.02 6.78 -1.45
CA VAL A 130 2.39 6.53 -2.84
C VAL A 130 1.26 5.81 -3.58
N GLU A 131 0.73 4.76 -2.97
CA GLU A 131 -0.35 3.95 -3.52
C GLU A 131 -1.62 4.73 -3.80
N THR A 132 -2.03 5.59 -2.85
CA THR A 132 -3.24 6.41 -3.04
C THR A 132 -3.06 7.42 -4.16
N THR A 133 -1.85 7.93 -4.38
CA THR A 133 -1.49 8.77 -5.53
C THR A 133 -1.57 7.97 -6.85
N LEU A 134 -1.06 6.73 -6.88
CA LEU A 134 -1.15 5.86 -8.06
C LEU A 134 -2.60 5.51 -8.41
N ILE A 135 -3.43 5.21 -7.41
CA ILE A 135 -4.86 4.91 -7.59
C ILE A 135 -5.64 6.16 -8.03
N ALA A 136 -5.34 7.32 -7.47
CA ALA A 136 -5.98 8.58 -7.89
C ALA A 136 -5.69 8.91 -9.37
N ASP A 137 -4.52 8.52 -9.87
CA ASP A 137 -4.12 8.67 -11.28
C ASP A 137 -4.27 7.38 -12.11
N GLN A 138 -5.20 6.49 -11.71
CA GLN A 138 -5.38 5.18 -12.34
C GLN A 138 -5.64 5.21 -13.85
N ALA A 139 -6.13 6.32 -14.42
CA ALA A 139 -6.31 6.44 -15.87
C ALA A 139 -4.98 6.38 -16.62
N LYS A 140 -3.91 6.89 -16.02
CA LYS A 140 -2.54 6.81 -16.58
C LYS A 140 -1.77 5.63 -16.05
N THR A 141 -1.83 5.41 -14.73
CA THR A 141 -1.00 4.40 -14.06
C THR A 141 -1.57 2.99 -14.18
N GLY A 142 -2.87 2.84 -14.47
CA GLY A 142 -3.59 1.57 -14.37
C GLY A 142 -3.82 1.07 -12.94
N GLY A 143 -3.47 1.87 -11.92
CA GLY A 143 -3.57 1.54 -10.50
C GLY A 143 -2.23 1.30 -9.81
N SER A 144 -2.29 0.82 -8.57
CA SER A 144 -1.13 0.55 -7.71
C SER A 144 -0.60 -0.87 -7.89
N PHE A 145 0.70 -1.01 -8.13
CA PHE A 145 1.41 -2.30 -8.13
C PHE A 145 1.91 -2.71 -6.74
N ILE A 146 1.98 -1.77 -5.79
CA ILE A 146 2.55 -1.98 -4.45
C ILE A 146 1.72 -2.99 -3.67
N PHE A 147 0.40 -2.84 -3.75
CA PHE A 147 -0.55 -3.61 -2.97
C PHE A 147 -0.64 -5.09 -3.36
N PRO A 148 -0.71 -5.44 -4.67
CA PRO A 148 -0.50 -6.81 -5.11
C PRO A 148 0.81 -7.43 -4.59
N ILE A 149 1.91 -6.68 -4.59
CA ILE A 149 3.22 -7.14 -4.08
C ILE A 149 3.18 -7.36 -2.57
N ALA A 150 2.52 -6.47 -1.82
CA ALA A 150 2.28 -6.64 -0.38
C ALA A 150 1.53 -7.94 -0.09
N THR A 151 0.51 -8.29 -0.89
CA THR A 151 -0.18 -9.58 -0.77
C THR A 151 0.78 -10.75 -0.96
N MET A 152 1.64 -10.73 -1.99
CA MET A 152 2.60 -11.82 -2.22
C MET A 152 3.50 -12.05 -1.01
N SER A 153 4.00 -10.95 -0.42
CA SER A 153 4.77 -11.00 0.82
C SER A 153 3.96 -11.61 1.96
N ASN A 154 2.73 -11.15 2.18
CA ASN A 154 1.90 -11.59 3.29
C ASN A 154 1.54 -13.07 3.21
N VAL A 155 1.18 -13.52 2.00
CA VAL A 155 0.90 -14.93 1.72
C VAL A 155 2.15 -15.79 1.90
N ALA A 156 3.31 -15.31 1.46
CA ALA A 156 4.58 -16.02 1.66
C ALA A 156 4.96 -16.12 3.15
N GLN A 157 4.73 -15.07 3.95
CA GLN A 157 4.93 -15.11 5.41
C GLN A 157 3.99 -16.14 6.07
N GLY A 158 2.73 -16.19 5.64
CA GLY A 158 1.77 -17.20 6.09
C GLY A 158 2.19 -18.61 5.71
N GLY A 159 2.60 -18.84 4.47
CA GLY A 159 3.11 -20.13 4.00
C GLY A 159 4.33 -20.61 4.78
N ALA A 160 5.29 -19.73 5.05
CA ALA A 160 6.47 -20.06 5.85
C ALA A 160 6.11 -20.43 7.30
N ALA A 161 5.17 -19.69 7.92
CA ALA A 161 4.71 -19.98 9.27
C ALA A 161 3.94 -21.31 9.35
N LEU A 162 3.10 -21.61 8.35
CA LEU A 162 2.40 -22.90 8.26
C LEU A 162 3.37 -24.06 7.97
N ALA A 163 4.42 -23.83 7.18
CA ALA A 163 5.50 -24.81 7.04
C ALA A 163 6.22 -25.05 8.37
N ALA A 164 6.51 -23.99 9.13
CA ALA A 164 7.10 -24.10 10.46
C ALA A 164 6.19 -24.88 11.42
N PHE A 165 4.87 -24.71 11.36
CA PHE A 165 3.90 -25.50 12.14
C PHE A 165 4.06 -27.03 11.91
N ILE A 166 4.29 -27.44 10.67
CA ILE A 166 4.51 -28.86 10.31
C ILE A 166 5.88 -29.34 10.83
N ILE A 167 6.90 -28.48 10.75
CA ILE A 167 8.28 -28.80 11.15
C ILE A 167 8.41 -28.93 12.68
N ILE A 168 7.74 -28.07 13.45
CA ILE A 168 7.83 -28.06 14.91
C ILE A 168 7.16 -29.31 15.48
N LYS A 169 7.91 -30.09 16.27
CA LYS A 169 7.44 -31.34 16.88
C LYS A 169 7.07 -31.18 18.35
N ASN A 170 8.03 -30.75 19.18
CA ASN A 170 7.87 -30.85 20.64
C ASN A 170 7.40 -29.53 21.28
N ASN A 171 7.77 -28.38 20.70
CA ASN A 171 7.35 -27.08 21.19
C ASN A 171 5.87 -26.75 20.87
N LYS A 172 4.94 -27.27 21.68
CA LYS A 172 3.48 -27.09 21.52
C LYS A 172 3.07 -25.60 21.47
N LYS A 173 3.72 -24.75 22.26
CA LYS A 173 3.44 -23.31 22.28
C LYS A 173 3.80 -22.65 20.96
N LEU A 174 5.03 -22.85 20.46
CA LEU A 174 5.46 -22.28 19.20
C LEU A 174 4.66 -22.84 18.02
N LYS A 175 4.31 -24.13 18.07
CA LYS A 175 3.45 -24.77 17.09
C LYS A 175 2.06 -24.12 17.02
N GLY A 176 1.41 -23.90 18.16
CA GLY A 176 0.12 -23.21 18.21
C GLY A 176 0.19 -21.78 17.69
N VAL A 177 1.27 -21.06 18.00
CA VAL A 177 1.54 -19.72 17.42
C VAL A 177 1.69 -19.81 15.90
N ALA A 178 2.46 -20.77 15.39
CA ALA A 178 2.71 -20.94 13.96
C ALA A 178 1.45 -21.21 13.14
N SER A 179 0.52 -22.03 13.64
CA SER A 179 -0.76 -22.24 12.96
C SER A 179 -1.63 -20.98 12.94
N ALA A 180 -1.84 -20.35 14.10
CA ALA A 180 -2.73 -19.19 14.20
C ALA A 180 -2.17 -17.98 13.43
N ALA A 181 -0.88 -17.70 13.63
CA ALA A 181 -0.19 -16.61 12.96
C ALA A 181 -0.07 -16.84 11.44
N GLY A 182 0.13 -18.09 11.00
CA GLY A 182 0.17 -18.42 9.59
C GLY A 182 -1.14 -18.10 8.87
N VAL A 183 -2.28 -18.49 9.45
CA VAL A 183 -3.61 -18.14 8.90
C VAL A 183 -3.86 -16.63 8.95
N SER A 184 -3.49 -15.97 10.05
CA SER A 184 -3.57 -14.50 10.19
C SER A 184 -2.82 -13.78 9.07
N ALA A 185 -1.63 -14.26 8.72
CA ALA A 185 -0.82 -13.67 7.64
C ALA A 185 -1.46 -13.85 6.25
N LEU A 186 -2.13 -14.98 5.99
CA LEU A 186 -2.91 -15.16 4.76
C LEU A 186 -4.08 -14.18 4.63
N LEU A 187 -4.60 -13.70 5.77
CA LEU A 187 -5.65 -12.68 5.83
C LEU A 187 -5.11 -11.24 5.85
N GLY A 188 -3.78 -11.09 5.81
CA GLY A 188 -3.10 -9.80 5.68
C GLY A 188 -2.54 -9.19 6.96
N ILE A 189 -2.59 -9.91 8.08
CA ILE A 189 -1.96 -9.50 9.35
C ILE A 189 -0.73 -10.38 9.59
N THR A 190 0.46 -9.85 9.28
CA THR A 190 1.69 -10.66 9.16
C THR A 190 2.61 -10.59 10.37
N GLU A 191 2.45 -9.60 11.23
CA GLU A 191 3.31 -9.34 12.38
C GLU A 191 3.41 -10.56 13.30
N PRO A 192 2.31 -11.27 13.63
CA PRO A 192 2.40 -12.48 14.45
C PRO A 192 3.24 -13.59 13.79
N ALA A 193 3.15 -13.73 12.45
CA ALA A 193 3.89 -14.77 11.73
C ALA A 193 5.36 -14.39 11.58
N MET A 194 5.61 -13.14 11.19
CA MET A 194 6.94 -12.61 10.94
C MET A 194 7.78 -12.60 12.22
N PHE A 195 7.28 -11.99 13.29
CA PHE A 195 8.03 -11.85 14.56
C PHE A 195 7.87 -13.06 15.47
N GLY A 196 6.69 -13.67 15.53
CA GLY A 196 6.42 -14.78 16.42
C GLY A 196 7.05 -16.10 15.98
N VAL A 197 7.32 -16.27 14.67
CA VAL A 197 7.73 -17.55 14.08
C VAL A 197 8.90 -17.38 13.13
N ASN A 198 8.72 -16.62 12.04
CA ASN A 198 9.62 -16.67 10.89
C ASN A 198 11.00 -16.10 11.19
N LEU A 199 11.07 -14.93 11.82
CA LEU A 199 12.34 -14.34 12.27
C LEU A 199 12.94 -15.09 13.45
N LYS A 200 12.09 -15.58 14.37
CA LYS A 200 12.52 -16.36 15.53
C LYS A 200 13.28 -17.62 15.11
N LEU A 201 12.78 -18.33 14.10
CA LEU A 201 13.41 -19.53 13.54
C LEU A 201 14.41 -19.22 12.41
N ARG A 202 14.42 -17.98 11.90
CA ARG A 202 15.26 -17.45 10.80
C ARG A 202 15.02 -18.09 9.43
N TYR A 203 15.09 -19.41 9.33
CA TYR A 203 14.93 -20.11 8.05
C TYR A 203 13.54 -19.96 7.41
N PRO A 204 12.41 -19.86 8.15
CA PRO A 204 11.13 -19.58 7.50
C PRO A 204 11.06 -18.16 6.96
N PHE A 205 11.74 -17.19 7.59
CA PHE A 205 11.82 -15.83 7.06
C PHE A 205 12.51 -15.80 5.69
N ILE A 206 13.60 -16.56 5.52
CA ILE A 206 14.29 -16.70 4.23
C ILE A 206 13.36 -17.33 3.19
N GLY A 207 12.61 -18.37 3.56
CA GLY A 207 11.59 -18.96 2.68
C GLY A 207 10.53 -17.95 2.27
N ALA A 208 10.02 -17.16 3.22
CA ALA A 208 9.01 -16.15 2.97
C ALA A 208 9.48 -15.04 2.02
N ILE A 209 10.68 -14.49 2.21
CA ILE A 209 11.18 -13.42 1.32
C ILE A 209 11.47 -13.91 -0.09
N ILE A 210 11.91 -15.17 -0.26
CA ILE A 210 12.10 -15.78 -1.58
C ILE A 210 10.75 -16.07 -2.25
N GLY A 211 9.78 -16.60 -1.50
CA GLY A 211 8.41 -16.80 -2.00
C GLY A 211 7.77 -15.49 -2.44
N SER A 212 7.91 -14.45 -1.62
CA SER A 212 7.49 -13.08 -1.94
C SER A 212 8.12 -12.61 -3.23
N ALA A 213 9.44 -12.68 -3.36
CA ALA A 213 10.17 -12.24 -4.55
C ALA A 213 9.67 -12.93 -5.83
N ILE A 214 9.53 -14.25 -5.83
CA ILE A 214 9.08 -14.99 -7.02
C ILE A 214 7.61 -14.70 -7.35
N GLY A 215 6.73 -14.66 -6.34
CA GLY A 215 5.33 -14.29 -6.53
C GLY A 215 5.17 -12.87 -7.08
N SER A 216 5.91 -11.91 -6.52
CA SER A 216 5.95 -10.51 -6.96
C SER A 216 6.50 -10.34 -8.36
N ALA A 217 7.51 -11.12 -8.73
CA ALA A 217 8.03 -11.14 -10.11
C ALA A 217 6.95 -11.58 -11.10
N TYR A 218 6.22 -12.65 -10.77
CA TYR A 218 5.13 -13.17 -11.59
C TYR A 218 4.01 -12.14 -11.78
N ILE A 219 3.47 -11.58 -10.69
CA ILE A 219 2.37 -10.60 -10.81
C ILE A 219 2.80 -9.31 -11.49
N SER A 220 4.08 -8.94 -11.37
CA SER A 220 4.63 -7.75 -12.04
C SER A 220 4.82 -7.98 -13.53
N PHE A 221 5.19 -9.20 -13.94
CA PHE A 221 5.24 -9.60 -15.34
C PHE A 221 3.86 -9.48 -16.02
N PHE A 222 2.81 -9.93 -15.34
CA PHE A 222 1.42 -9.82 -15.82
C PHE A 222 0.77 -8.47 -15.51
N LYS A 223 1.54 -7.50 -15.00
CA LYS A 223 1.08 -6.13 -14.68
C LYS A 223 -0.19 -6.09 -13.81
N VAL A 224 -0.31 -7.00 -12.83
CA VAL A 224 -1.44 -7.01 -11.89
C VAL A 224 -1.39 -5.74 -11.04
N LYS A 225 -2.47 -4.95 -11.05
CA LYS A 225 -2.58 -3.67 -10.34
C LYS A 225 -3.88 -3.60 -9.52
N ALA A 226 -3.82 -2.91 -8.38
CA ALA A 226 -4.96 -2.56 -7.56
C ALA A 226 -5.55 -1.21 -7.99
N ILE A 227 -6.88 -1.13 -8.10
CA ILE A 227 -7.65 0.07 -8.50
C ILE A 227 -8.38 0.72 -7.32
N ALA A 228 -8.26 0.13 -6.14
CA ALA A 228 -8.78 0.65 -4.89
C ALA A 228 -7.85 0.24 -3.75
N LEU A 229 -7.98 0.90 -2.60
CA LEU A 229 -7.38 0.40 -1.36
C LEU A 229 -8.06 -0.92 -0.95
N GLY A 230 -7.31 -1.82 -0.33
CA GLY A 230 -7.83 -3.13 0.09
C GLY A 230 -7.14 -3.72 1.30
N THR A 231 -7.40 -5.00 1.56
CA THR A 231 -6.62 -5.83 2.51
C THR A 231 -5.50 -6.63 1.82
N ALA A 232 -4.25 -6.52 2.29
CA ALA A 232 -3.10 -7.18 1.67
C ALA A 232 -3.07 -8.68 2.01
N GLY A 233 -4.05 -9.45 1.51
CA GLY A 233 -4.22 -10.87 1.81
C GLY A 233 -5.20 -11.54 0.85
N LEU A 234 -5.73 -12.70 1.23
CA LEU A 234 -6.74 -13.44 0.46
C LEU A 234 -7.92 -12.56 0.00
N PRO A 235 -8.54 -11.71 0.85
CA PRO A 235 -9.65 -10.86 0.42
C PRO A 235 -9.24 -9.70 -0.49
N GLY A 236 -7.93 -9.46 -0.69
CA GLY A 236 -7.40 -8.33 -1.44
C GLY A 236 -7.76 -8.32 -2.93
N PHE A 237 -8.22 -9.44 -3.50
CA PHE A 237 -8.66 -9.53 -4.90
C PHE A 237 -9.78 -8.55 -5.24
N ILE A 238 -10.61 -8.16 -4.25
CA ILE A 238 -11.71 -7.19 -4.42
C ILE A 238 -11.19 -5.83 -4.91
N SER A 239 -9.97 -5.48 -4.55
CA SER A 239 -9.33 -4.22 -4.94
C SER A 239 -8.48 -4.33 -6.21
N ILE A 240 -8.34 -5.54 -6.77
CA ILE A 240 -7.54 -5.81 -7.98
C ILE A 240 -8.37 -5.54 -9.22
N ASN A 241 -7.74 -4.91 -10.22
CA ASN A 241 -8.36 -4.71 -11.53
C ASN A 241 -8.68 -6.08 -12.18
N PRO A 242 -9.95 -6.39 -12.46
CA PRO A 242 -10.32 -7.66 -13.09
C PRO A 242 -9.97 -7.72 -14.58
N ALA A 243 -9.69 -6.57 -15.22
CA ALA A 243 -9.31 -6.52 -16.62
C ALA A 243 -8.06 -7.38 -16.91
N HIS A 244 -7.97 -7.89 -18.14
CA HIS A 244 -6.85 -8.71 -18.62
C HIS A 244 -6.51 -9.90 -17.69
N ALA A 245 -7.54 -10.55 -17.13
CA ALA A 245 -7.40 -11.67 -16.20
C ALA A 245 -6.62 -11.34 -14.91
N GLY A 246 -6.67 -10.08 -14.44
CA GLY A 246 -5.93 -9.65 -13.25
C GLY A 246 -6.24 -10.47 -11.99
N TRP A 247 -7.49 -10.91 -11.79
CA TRP A 247 -7.84 -11.82 -10.68
C TRP A 247 -7.17 -13.18 -10.79
N LEU A 248 -7.14 -13.76 -11.99
CA LEU A 248 -6.49 -15.05 -12.23
C LEU A 248 -5.00 -14.96 -11.90
N HIS A 249 -4.31 -13.96 -12.44
CA HIS A 249 -2.88 -13.75 -12.19
C HIS A 249 -2.58 -13.40 -10.73
N TYR A 250 -3.48 -12.68 -10.04
CA TYR A 250 -3.38 -12.44 -8.60
C TYR A 250 -3.36 -13.75 -7.81
N PHE A 251 -4.35 -14.64 -8.03
CA PHE A 251 -4.41 -15.92 -7.33
C PHE A 251 -3.27 -16.87 -7.69
N ILE A 252 -2.83 -16.90 -8.96
CA ILE A 252 -1.64 -17.67 -9.36
C ILE A 252 -0.39 -17.13 -8.66
N GLY A 253 -0.22 -15.81 -8.62
CA GLY A 253 0.89 -15.18 -7.90
C GLY A 253 0.91 -15.58 -6.43
N MET A 254 -0.25 -15.53 -5.76
CA MET A 254 -0.37 -15.96 -4.37
C MET A 254 0.00 -17.44 -4.20
N LEU A 255 -0.48 -18.29 -5.09
CA LEU A 255 -0.16 -19.72 -5.08
C LEU A 255 1.34 -19.95 -5.23
N VAL A 256 1.99 -19.26 -6.17
CA VAL A 256 3.44 -19.31 -6.37
C VAL A 256 4.18 -18.84 -5.12
N ALA A 257 3.80 -17.69 -4.56
CA ALA A 257 4.42 -17.15 -3.35
C ALA A 257 4.30 -18.12 -2.17
N PHE A 258 3.13 -18.72 -1.99
CA PHE A 258 2.87 -19.71 -0.95
C PHE A 258 3.70 -20.98 -1.14
N ILE A 259 3.64 -21.61 -2.32
CA ILE A 259 4.31 -22.87 -2.60
C ILE A 259 5.83 -22.71 -2.49
N VAL A 260 6.39 -21.65 -3.09
CA VAL A 260 7.83 -21.38 -3.02
C VAL A 260 8.26 -21.18 -1.57
N SER A 261 7.50 -20.37 -0.81
CA SER A 261 7.82 -20.12 0.60
C SER A 261 7.84 -21.39 1.44
N VAL A 262 6.80 -22.23 1.29
CA VAL A 262 6.71 -23.53 1.96
C VAL A 262 7.86 -24.45 1.56
N ALA A 263 8.12 -24.59 0.25
CA ALA A 263 9.16 -25.47 -0.27
C ALA A 263 10.56 -25.08 0.24
N ILE A 264 10.92 -23.79 0.15
CA ILE A 264 12.21 -23.29 0.62
C ILE A 264 12.33 -23.44 2.14
N THR A 265 11.27 -23.15 2.89
CA THR A 265 11.25 -23.32 4.36
C THR A 265 11.50 -24.78 4.75
N LEU A 266 10.86 -25.74 4.07
CA LEU A 266 11.05 -27.18 4.29
C LEU A 266 12.44 -27.68 3.89
N ILE A 267 13.02 -27.13 2.82
CA ILE A 267 14.39 -27.48 2.41
C ILE A 267 15.41 -26.95 3.42
N LEU A 268 15.27 -25.70 3.85
CA LEU A 268 16.20 -25.08 4.78
C LEU A 268 16.13 -25.73 6.16
N SER A 269 14.95 -26.14 6.64
CA SER A 269 14.80 -26.77 7.96
C SER A 269 15.57 -28.08 8.12
N ARG A 270 15.88 -28.78 7.01
CA ARG A 270 16.66 -30.02 7.01
C ARG A 270 18.16 -29.80 7.27
N ARG A 271 18.66 -28.57 7.19
CA ARG A 271 20.08 -28.28 7.45
C ARG A 271 20.37 -28.40 8.94
N LYS A 272 21.48 -29.06 9.30
CA LYS A 272 21.90 -29.28 10.70
C LYS A 272 21.87 -28.01 11.56
N ALA A 273 22.25 -26.86 10.98
CA ALA A 273 22.26 -25.57 11.67
C ALA A 273 20.87 -25.09 12.17
N TYR A 274 19.78 -25.60 11.58
CA TYR A 274 18.41 -25.18 11.91
C TYR A 274 17.59 -26.24 12.65
N GLN A 275 18.10 -27.48 12.77
CA GLN A 275 17.41 -28.57 13.46
C GLN A 275 17.29 -28.29 14.97
N ALA A 276 18.34 -27.76 15.60
CA ALA A 276 18.33 -27.40 17.01
C ALA A 276 17.32 -26.30 17.37
N SER A 277 16.92 -25.45 16.41
CA SER A 277 15.93 -24.40 16.62
C SER A 277 14.48 -24.88 16.49
N ALA A 278 14.26 -26.08 15.92
CA ALA A 278 12.94 -26.62 15.59
C ALA A 278 12.42 -27.68 16.59
N GLU A 279 13.27 -28.14 17.51
CA GLU A 279 12.90 -29.01 18.64
C GLU A 279 12.09 -28.24 19.71
#